data_AF-A0A6C0ANX3-F1
#
_entry.id   AF-A0A6C0ANX3-F1
#
_cell.length_a   1.000
_cell.length_b   1.000
_cell.length_c   1.000
_cell.angle_alpha   90.00
_cell.angle_beta   90.00
_cell.angle_gamma   90.00
#
_symmetry.space_group_name_H-M   'P 1'
#
loop_
_entity.id
_entity.type
_entity.pdbx_description
1 polymer ?
#
loop_
_entity_poly.entity_id
_entity_poly.type
_entity_poly.pdbx_seq_one_letter_code
_entity_poly.pdbx_strand_id
1 'polypeptide(L)'
;MEEYYAACKFIDENGQELNTFSRNVEEGSRYLAKKYISSNMRVLELGARYGTVSVYIDHILDNAAQQQVSVDPDSSIKNCLLTNRQNNNCTFNIFNGAISNKELYSCRNGCGWETKTYTEPQPKLTCEKINTMTLTDIETLYNIKFNCLLADCEGFLLQFIEENNTFFDNCSCIIYEEDCGKNHPINGEFIDYNIVEQFLSNKGFKLTETYVDFIGLSNKVWLK
;
A
#
# COMPACT_ATOMS: atom_id res chain seq x y z
N MET A 1 15.24 -14.83 1.44
CA MET A 1 14.30 -13.70 1.65
C MET A 1 14.46 -13.07 3.03
N GLU A 2 14.29 -13.78 4.14
CA GLU A 2 14.50 -13.18 5.48
C GLU A 2 15.94 -12.69 5.69
N GLU A 3 16.95 -13.45 5.26
CA GLU A 3 18.35 -13.02 5.32
C GLU A 3 18.61 -11.77 4.47
N TYR A 4 17.97 -11.67 3.30
CA TYR A 4 18.05 -10.49 2.45
C TYR A 4 17.41 -9.28 3.13
N TYR A 5 16.18 -9.42 3.63
CA TYR A 5 15.46 -8.35 4.31
C TYR A 5 16.15 -7.88 5.60
N ALA A 6 16.79 -8.80 6.34
CA ALA A 6 17.59 -8.46 7.51
C ALA A 6 18.77 -7.53 7.16
N ALA A 7 19.39 -7.74 5.99
CA ALA A 7 20.46 -6.90 5.47
C ALA A 7 19.98 -5.57 4.85
N CYS A 8 18.68 -5.44 4.57
CA CYS A 8 18.12 -4.21 4.04
C CYS A 8 18.22 -3.05 5.04
N LYS A 9 18.45 -1.85 4.51
CA LYS A 9 18.58 -0.61 5.27
C LYS A 9 17.45 0.34 4.90
N PHE A 10 16.78 0.86 5.91
CA PHE A 10 15.67 1.78 5.76
C PHE A 10 15.92 3.01 6.64
N ILE A 11 15.66 4.18 6.08
CA ILE A 11 15.62 5.45 6.79
C ILE A 11 14.20 6.03 6.80
N ASP A 12 13.88 6.78 7.85
CA ASP A 12 12.66 7.58 7.94
C ASP A 12 12.78 8.91 7.17
N GLU A 13 11.73 9.73 7.20
CA GLU A 13 11.71 11.05 6.57
C GLU A 13 12.72 12.06 7.16
N ASN A 14 13.28 11.77 8.34
CA ASN A 14 14.29 12.57 9.01
C ASN A 14 15.72 12.06 8.74
N GLY A 15 15.87 11.03 7.90
CA GLY A 15 17.15 10.41 7.57
C GLY A 15 17.70 9.50 8.67
N GLN A 16 16.89 9.15 9.68
CA GLN A 16 17.28 8.23 10.74
C GLN A 16 17.01 6.79 10.34
N GLU A 17 17.91 5.87 10.69
CA GLU A 17 17.70 4.44 10.44
C GLU A 17 16.48 3.93 11.23
N LEU A 18 15.61 3.19 10.55
CA LEU A 18 14.45 2.58 11.19
C LEU A 18 14.89 1.56 12.23
N ASN A 19 14.36 1.70 13.45
CA ASN A 19 14.57 0.71 14.51
C ASN A 19 13.85 -0.62 14.19
N THR A 20 14.16 -1.67 14.96
CA THR A 20 13.58 -3.01 14.75
C THR A 20 12.05 -3.02 14.80
N PHE A 21 11.43 -2.19 15.65
CA PHE A 21 9.97 -2.13 15.73
C PHE A 21 9.37 -1.53 14.45
N SER A 22 9.82 -0.34 14.04
CA SER A 22 9.36 0.36 12.83
C SER A 22 9.60 -0.45 11.55
N ARG A 23 10.71 -1.18 11.46
CA ARG A 23 10.98 -2.09 10.34
C ARG A 23 10.03 -3.27 10.27
N ASN A 24 9.43 -3.64 11.41
CA ASN A 24 8.59 -4.80 11.48
C ASN A 24 7.11 -4.49 11.35
N VAL A 25 6.63 -3.28 11.64
CA VAL A 25 5.19 -2.89 11.60
C VAL A 25 4.39 -3.59 10.50
N GLU A 26 4.83 -3.51 9.24
CA GLU A 26 4.15 -4.11 8.08
C GLU A 26 4.46 -5.62 7.88
N GLU A 27 4.68 -6.38 8.96
CA GLU A 27 5.07 -7.81 8.89
C GLU A 27 3.99 -8.66 8.24
N GLY A 28 2.72 -8.38 8.55
CA GLY A 28 1.59 -9.11 7.97
C GLY A 28 1.56 -9.00 6.45
N SER A 29 1.68 -7.77 5.94
CA SER A 29 1.80 -7.48 4.50
C SER A 29 2.98 -8.23 3.87
N ARG A 30 4.17 -8.19 4.48
CA ARG A 30 5.35 -8.94 3.96
C ARG A 30 5.15 -10.45 3.99
N TYR A 31 4.56 -10.99 5.05
CA TYR A 31 4.27 -12.42 5.19
C TYR A 31 3.33 -12.92 4.09
N LEU A 32 2.24 -12.18 3.83
CA LEU A 32 1.30 -12.55 2.76
C LEU A 32 1.90 -12.33 1.36
N ALA A 33 2.63 -11.23 1.16
CA ALA A 33 3.34 -10.96 -0.09
C ALA A 33 4.28 -12.13 -0.46
N LYS A 34 5.11 -12.57 0.49
CA LYS A 34 6.01 -13.72 0.33
C LYS A 34 5.31 -14.98 -0.19
N LYS A 35 4.12 -15.24 0.35
CA LYS A 35 3.43 -16.52 0.18
C LYS A 35 2.59 -16.56 -1.10
N TYR A 36 2.08 -15.40 -1.53
CA TYR A 36 1.05 -15.35 -2.56
C TYR A 36 1.40 -14.50 -3.79
N ILE A 37 2.36 -13.58 -3.68
CA ILE A 37 2.86 -12.87 -4.87
C ILE A 37 3.83 -13.80 -5.61
N SER A 38 3.52 -14.08 -6.87
CA SER A 38 4.38 -14.85 -7.78
C SER A 38 5.28 -13.91 -8.60
N SER A 39 6.46 -14.38 -9.01
CA SER A 39 7.49 -13.54 -9.66
C SER A 39 7.04 -12.86 -10.95
N ASN A 40 6.04 -13.41 -11.63
CA ASN A 40 5.46 -12.89 -12.88
C ASN A 40 4.27 -11.94 -12.67
N MET A 41 3.82 -11.70 -11.44
CA MET A 41 2.72 -10.78 -11.16
C MET A 41 3.12 -9.33 -11.44
N ARG A 42 2.12 -8.48 -11.64
CA ARG A 42 2.28 -7.02 -11.79
C ARG A 42 1.50 -6.37 -10.66
N VAL A 43 2.26 -5.84 -9.70
CA VAL A 43 1.78 -5.42 -8.39
C VAL A 43 1.60 -3.91 -8.35
N LEU A 44 0.38 -3.51 -8.02
CA LEU A 44 0.09 -2.16 -7.54
C LEU A 44 0.12 -2.19 -6.01
N GLU A 45 0.97 -1.39 -5.40
CA GLU A 45 1.09 -1.25 -3.95
C GLU A 45 0.58 0.13 -3.55
N LEU A 46 -0.43 0.17 -2.68
CA LEU A 46 -0.99 1.39 -2.11
C LEU A 46 -0.51 1.54 -0.67
N GLY A 47 0.15 2.68 -0.39
CA GLY A 47 0.77 3.05 0.88
C GLY A 47 2.16 2.45 1.05
N ALA A 48 3.09 2.92 0.23
CA ALA A 48 4.46 2.43 0.21
C ALA A 48 5.30 2.91 1.40
N ARG A 49 4.97 4.09 1.96
CA ARG A 49 5.65 4.74 3.08
C ARG A 49 7.18 4.69 3.01
N TYR A 50 7.85 3.93 3.88
CA TYR A 50 9.32 3.81 3.89
C TYR A 50 9.84 2.72 2.93
N GLY A 51 8.95 1.99 2.26
CA GLY A 51 9.27 1.00 1.24
C GLY A 51 9.59 -0.37 1.81
N THR A 52 9.14 -0.69 3.02
CA THR A 52 9.52 -1.94 3.68
C THR A 52 8.87 -3.15 3.00
N VAL A 53 7.60 -3.04 2.63
CA VAL A 53 6.92 -3.99 1.75
C VAL A 53 7.39 -3.86 0.30
N SER A 54 7.63 -2.64 -0.19
CA SER A 54 8.03 -2.40 -1.58
C SER A 54 9.33 -3.11 -1.95
N VAL A 55 10.36 -3.02 -1.10
CA VAL A 55 11.65 -3.73 -1.27
C VAL A 55 11.47 -5.25 -1.22
N TYR A 56 10.50 -5.72 -0.44
CA TYR A 56 10.20 -7.14 -0.31
C TYR A 56 9.54 -7.68 -1.58
N ILE A 57 8.57 -6.95 -2.14
CA ILE A 57 7.93 -7.28 -3.43
C ILE A 57 8.95 -7.24 -4.57
N ASP A 58 9.81 -6.23 -4.61
CA ASP A 58 10.83 -6.08 -5.66
C ASP A 58 11.73 -7.31 -5.76
N HIS A 59 12.09 -7.90 -4.62
CA HIS A 59 12.89 -9.12 -4.53
C HIS A 59 12.14 -10.41 -4.95
N ILE A 60 10.80 -10.39 -4.95
CA ILE A 60 9.96 -11.51 -5.40
C ILE A 60 9.84 -11.50 -6.92
N LEU A 61 9.75 -10.32 -7.53
CA LEU A 61 9.42 -10.15 -8.95
C LEU A 61 10.62 -10.38 -9.87
N ASP A 62 10.38 -10.91 -11.06
CA ASP A 62 11.44 -11.17 -12.05
C ASP A 62 12.08 -9.86 -12.57
N ASN A 63 11.29 -8.79 -12.68
CA ASN A 63 11.66 -7.47 -13.15
C ASN A 63 10.72 -6.39 -12.56
N ALA A 64 10.96 -6.02 -11.30
CA ALA A 64 10.16 -5.05 -10.58
C ALA A 64 10.02 -3.69 -11.31
N ALA A 65 11.03 -3.26 -12.08
CA ALA A 65 10.95 -2.04 -12.89
C ALA A 65 9.81 -2.04 -13.93
N GLN A 66 9.35 -3.22 -14.36
CA GLN A 66 8.22 -3.39 -15.29
C GLN A 66 7.00 -4.04 -14.65
N GLN A 67 7.04 -4.29 -13.34
CA GLN A 67 6.02 -5.07 -12.65
C GLN A 67 5.47 -4.40 -11.41
N GLN A 68 6.16 -3.44 -10.80
CA GLN A 68 5.74 -2.84 -9.55
C GLN A 68 5.63 -1.32 -9.66
N VAL A 69 4.53 -0.79 -9.12
CA VAL A 69 4.38 0.62 -8.79
C VAL A 69 3.94 0.73 -7.34
N SER A 70 4.75 1.42 -6.54
CA SER A 70 4.51 1.72 -5.14
C SER A 70 4.01 3.16 -5.02
N VAL A 71 2.82 3.33 -4.45
CA VAL A 71 2.11 4.61 -4.39
C VAL A 71 2.06 5.11 -2.96
N ASP A 72 2.38 6.37 -2.74
CA ASP A 72 2.18 7.00 -1.43
C ASP A 72 1.94 8.52 -1.57
N PRO A 73 0.88 9.07 -0.94
CA PRO A 73 0.54 10.48 -1.05
C PRO A 73 1.35 11.40 -0.14
N ASP A 74 2.04 10.90 0.89
CA ASP A 74 2.79 11.75 1.82
C ASP A 74 4.04 12.31 1.13
N SER A 75 4.09 13.63 0.98
CA SER A 75 5.21 14.32 0.35
C SER A 75 6.49 14.23 1.18
N SER A 76 6.37 14.02 2.50
CA SER A 76 7.51 13.97 3.42
C SER A 76 8.34 12.70 3.29
N ILE A 77 7.73 11.58 2.90
CA ILE A 77 8.42 10.29 2.74
C ILE A 77 9.08 10.14 1.38
N LYS A 78 8.79 11.01 0.40
CA LYS A 78 9.26 10.88 -0.98
C LYS A 78 10.77 10.64 -1.08
N ASN A 79 11.56 11.43 -0.35
CA ASN A 79 13.01 11.35 -0.40
C ASN A 79 13.56 10.10 0.31
N CYS A 80 12.98 9.72 1.44
CA CYS A 80 13.42 8.53 2.17
C CYS A 80 13.02 7.25 1.43
N LEU A 81 11.82 7.18 0.83
CA LEU A 81 11.40 6.05 -0.01
C LEU A 81 12.32 5.86 -1.23
N LEU A 82 12.67 6.95 -1.91
CA LEU A 82 13.65 6.92 -3.01
C LEU A 82 15.02 6.42 -2.53
N THR A 83 15.48 6.90 -1.38
CA THR A 83 16.77 6.52 -0.79
C THR A 83 16.75 5.05 -0.33
N ASN A 84 15.66 4.57 0.25
CA ASN A 84 15.50 3.19 0.69
C ASN A 84 15.48 2.23 -0.50
N ARG A 85 14.81 2.58 -1.60
CA ARG A 85 14.90 1.81 -2.84
C ARG A 85 16.36 1.70 -3.32
N GLN A 86 17.10 2.81 -3.33
CA GLN A 86 18.51 2.84 -3.75
C GLN A 86 19.43 2.04 -2.81
N ASN A 87 19.28 2.21 -1.50
CA ASN A 87 20.07 1.52 -0.48
C ASN A 87 19.93 0.00 -0.56
N ASN A 88 18.78 -0.48 -1.04
CA ASN A 88 18.47 -1.89 -1.17
C ASN A 88 18.61 -2.43 -2.61
N ASN A 89 19.17 -1.63 -3.52
CA ASN A 89 19.36 -1.99 -4.94
C ASN A 89 18.07 -2.43 -5.66
N CYS A 90 16.94 -1.87 -5.25
CA CYS A 90 15.64 -2.15 -5.83
C CYS A 90 15.34 -1.25 -7.04
N THR A 91 14.40 -1.68 -7.87
CA THR A 91 14.08 -1.05 -9.17
C THR A 91 12.61 -0.70 -9.36
N PHE A 92 11.74 -1.02 -8.40
CA PHE A 92 10.32 -0.66 -8.42
C PHE A 92 10.08 0.84 -8.68
N ASN A 93 8.96 1.12 -9.34
CA ASN A 93 8.54 2.48 -9.63
C ASN A 93 7.85 3.10 -8.41
N ILE A 94 8.01 4.42 -8.23
CA ILE A 94 7.40 5.15 -7.13
C ILE A 94 6.52 6.26 -7.72
N PHE A 95 5.25 6.29 -7.32
CA PHE A 95 4.36 7.40 -7.58
C PHE A 95 4.04 8.12 -6.27
N ASN A 96 4.52 9.36 -6.14
CA ASN A 96 4.19 10.20 -4.99
C ASN A 96 2.92 11.00 -5.28
N GLY A 97 1.80 10.55 -4.72
CA GLY A 97 0.44 10.99 -5.02
C GLY A 97 -0.58 9.90 -4.67
N ALA A 98 -1.81 10.05 -5.14
CA ALA A 98 -2.87 9.07 -4.96
C ALA A 98 -3.49 8.67 -6.30
N ILE A 99 -3.99 7.43 -6.37
CA ILE A 99 -4.75 6.94 -7.53
C ILE A 99 -6.23 7.24 -7.31
N SER A 100 -6.72 8.30 -7.96
CA SER A 100 -8.06 8.83 -7.73
C SER A 100 -8.56 9.60 -8.96
N ASN A 101 -9.87 9.52 -9.20
CA ASN A 101 -10.59 10.35 -10.17
C ASN A 101 -10.99 11.72 -9.59
N LYS A 102 -10.75 11.91 -8.29
CA LYS A 102 -11.05 13.13 -7.53
C LYS A 102 -9.77 13.79 -7.08
N GLU A 103 -9.82 15.11 -6.94
CA GLU A 103 -8.83 15.85 -6.18
C GLU A 103 -8.81 15.37 -4.72
N LEU A 104 -7.62 15.21 -4.17
CA LEU A 104 -7.41 14.73 -2.81
C LEU A 104 -6.41 15.62 -2.07
N TYR A 105 -6.54 15.57 -0.74
CA TYR A 105 -5.68 16.20 0.23
C TYR A 105 -5.13 15.13 1.17
N SER A 106 -3.82 15.06 1.36
CA SER A 106 -3.21 14.25 2.42
C SER A 106 -3.21 15.06 3.71
N CYS A 107 -3.82 14.54 4.77
CA CYS A 107 -3.90 15.19 6.06
C CYS A 107 -3.19 14.38 7.14
N ARG A 108 -2.33 15.04 7.93
CA ARG A 108 -1.66 14.43 9.08
C ARG A 108 -2.63 14.30 10.25
N ASN A 109 -2.82 13.07 10.74
CA ASN A 109 -3.88 12.76 11.71
C ASN A 109 -3.48 12.99 13.18
N GLY A 110 -2.27 13.47 13.47
CA GLY A 110 -1.82 13.79 14.82
C GLY A 110 -1.63 12.59 15.77
N CYS A 111 -2.00 11.38 15.33
CA CYS A 111 -1.68 10.10 15.96
C CYS A 111 -0.54 9.45 15.16
N GLY A 112 0.65 9.37 15.76
CA GLY A 112 1.79 8.72 15.14
C GLY A 112 2.22 9.34 13.80
N TRP A 113 2.58 8.46 12.87
CA TRP A 113 3.15 8.80 11.57
C TRP A 113 2.08 8.84 10.45
N GLU A 114 0.82 8.54 10.75
CA GLU A 114 -0.22 8.23 9.77
C GLU A 114 -0.76 9.47 9.03
N THR A 115 -0.91 9.34 7.71
CA THR A 115 -1.58 10.32 6.85
C THR A 115 -2.79 9.68 6.19
N LYS A 116 -3.93 10.37 6.19
CA LYS A 116 -5.14 9.93 5.49
C LYS A 116 -5.52 10.91 4.40
N THR A 117 -6.04 10.39 3.29
CA THR A 117 -6.52 11.22 2.18
C THR A 117 -7.98 11.62 2.34
N TYR A 118 -8.31 12.85 1.97
CA TYR A 118 -9.65 13.42 1.99
C TYR A 118 -9.95 14.15 0.69
N THR A 119 -11.22 14.21 0.27
CA THR A 119 -11.63 15.01 -0.89
C THR A 119 -11.64 16.51 -0.60
N GLU A 120 -11.67 16.88 0.68
CA GLU A 120 -11.65 18.26 1.16
C GLU A 120 -10.68 18.36 2.36
N PRO A 121 -9.95 19.47 2.50
CA PRO A 121 -9.03 19.65 3.63
C PRO A 121 -9.78 19.66 4.97
N GLN A 122 -9.26 18.92 5.95
CA GLN A 122 -9.86 18.80 7.27
C GLN A 122 -9.52 20.01 8.14
N PRO A 123 -10.50 20.76 8.68
CA PRO A 123 -10.26 22.05 9.36
C PRO A 123 -9.31 22.03 10.57
N LYS A 124 -9.07 20.85 11.16
CA LYS A 124 -8.25 20.66 12.36
C LYS A 124 -6.93 19.93 12.10
N LEU A 125 -6.68 19.55 10.85
CA LEU A 125 -5.49 18.81 10.47
C LEU A 125 -4.61 19.65 9.54
N THR A 126 -3.32 19.36 9.53
CA THR A 126 -2.43 19.89 8.51
C THR A 126 -2.63 19.07 7.24
N CYS A 127 -3.16 19.71 6.20
CA CYS A 127 -3.46 19.08 4.93
C CYS A 127 -2.66 19.70 3.77
N GLU A 128 -2.20 18.85 2.87
CA GLU A 128 -1.54 19.22 1.62
C GLU A 128 -2.37 18.70 0.45
N LYS A 129 -2.57 19.53 -0.58
CA LYS A 129 -3.14 19.07 -1.84
C LYS A 129 -2.13 18.17 -2.55
N ILE A 130 -2.53 16.94 -2.87
CA ILE A 130 -1.64 15.94 -3.46
C ILE A 130 -1.88 15.77 -4.96
N ASN A 131 -0.86 15.27 -5.65
CA ASN A 131 -0.99 14.85 -7.04
C ASN A 131 -1.96 13.66 -7.13
N THR A 132 -2.91 13.72 -8.06
CA THR A 132 -3.87 12.64 -8.30
C THR A 132 -3.82 12.25 -9.76
N MET A 133 -3.81 10.94 -10.01
CA MET A 133 -3.87 10.35 -11.35
C MET A 133 -4.88 9.20 -11.33
N THR A 134 -5.57 8.97 -12.44
CA THR A 134 -6.45 7.81 -12.54
C THR A 134 -5.63 6.53 -12.63
N LEU A 135 -6.22 5.37 -12.34
CA LEU A 135 -5.53 4.09 -12.52
C LEU A 135 -5.06 3.91 -13.98
N THR A 136 -5.87 4.35 -14.94
CA THR A 136 -5.52 4.28 -16.38
C THR A 136 -4.30 5.14 -16.69
N ASP A 137 -4.19 6.32 -16.08
CA ASP A 137 -3.02 7.18 -16.26
C ASP A 137 -1.75 6.56 -15.67
N ILE A 138 -1.85 5.92 -14.49
CA ILE A 138 -0.73 5.20 -13.86
C ILE A 138 -0.29 4.01 -14.70
N GLU A 139 -1.24 3.18 -15.15
CA GLU A 139 -0.94 2.05 -16.04
C GLU A 139 -0.27 2.50 -17.34
N THR A 140 -0.69 3.65 -17.88
CA THR A 140 -0.11 4.24 -19.09
C THR A 140 1.28 4.81 -18.83
N LEU A 141 1.46 5.56 -17.74
CA LEU A 141 2.72 6.21 -17.36
C LEU A 141 3.85 5.20 -17.19
N TYR A 142 3.57 4.09 -16.51
CA TYR A 142 4.56 3.04 -16.25
C TYR A 142 4.55 1.90 -17.27
N ASN A 143 3.55 1.89 -18.17
CA ASN A 143 3.31 0.80 -19.11
C ASN A 143 3.16 -0.57 -18.41
N ILE A 144 2.38 -0.60 -17.33
CA ILE A 144 2.10 -1.79 -16.53
C ILE A 144 0.60 -1.98 -16.45
N LYS A 145 0.12 -3.19 -16.76
CA LYS A 145 -1.26 -3.62 -16.48
C LYS A 145 -1.25 -4.52 -15.26
N PHE A 146 -1.75 -4.04 -14.13
CA PHE A 146 -1.61 -4.74 -12.86
C PHE A 146 -2.61 -5.89 -12.76
N ASN A 147 -2.21 -6.96 -12.10
CA ASN A 147 -3.05 -8.13 -11.79
C ASN A 147 -2.95 -8.57 -10.33
N CYS A 148 -2.23 -7.80 -9.52
CA CYS A 148 -2.09 -7.98 -8.09
C CYS A 148 -2.20 -6.61 -7.41
N LEU A 149 -2.96 -6.54 -6.32
CA LEU A 149 -3.06 -5.37 -5.45
C LEU A 149 -2.51 -5.73 -4.07
N LEU A 150 -1.66 -4.88 -3.51
CA LEU A 150 -1.36 -4.85 -2.08
C LEU A 150 -1.80 -3.47 -1.54
N ALA A 151 -2.64 -3.43 -0.51
CA ALA A 151 -3.17 -2.19 0.05
C ALA A 151 -2.98 -2.12 1.57
N ASP A 152 -2.17 -1.16 1.98
CA ASP A 152 -1.92 -0.74 3.36
C ASP A 152 -1.94 0.80 3.33
N CYS A 153 -3.14 1.37 3.33
CA CYS A 153 -3.41 2.69 2.77
C CYS A 153 -4.28 3.59 3.65
N GLU A 154 -4.27 3.35 4.97
CA GLU A 154 -4.91 4.15 6.02
C GLU A 154 -6.40 4.38 5.76
N GLY A 155 -7.05 3.38 5.18
CA GLY A 155 -8.46 3.38 4.84
C GLY A 155 -8.83 3.95 3.47
N PHE A 156 -7.91 4.00 2.51
CA PHE A 156 -8.24 4.43 1.14
C PHE A 156 -8.91 3.32 0.29
N LEU A 157 -8.83 2.06 0.71
CA LEU A 157 -9.21 0.90 -0.11
C LEU A 157 -10.66 0.92 -0.62
N LEU A 158 -11.63 1.32 0.20
CA LEU A 158 -13.03 1.40 -0.23
C LEU A 158 -13.23 2.40 -1.37
N GLN A 159 -12.64 3.60 -1.25
CA GLN A 159 -12.72 4.60 -2.30
C GLN A 159 -12.02 4.09 -3.57
N PHE A 160 -10.86 3.44 -3.44
CA PHE A 160 -10.18 2.84 -4.58
C PHE A 160 -11.04 1.79 -5.29
N ILE A 161 -11.76 0.95 -4.55
CA ILE A 161 -12.70 -0.06 -5.09
C ILE A 161 -13.84 0.61 -5.87
N GLU A 162 -14.46 1.65 -5.30
CA GLU A 162 -15.56 2.38 -5.94
C GLU A 162 -15.13 3.00 -7.27
N GLU A 163 -13.94 3.60 -7.29
CA GLU A 163 -13.43 4.32 -8.45
C GLU A 163 -12.84 3.39 -9.53
N ASN A 164 -12.41 2.19 -9.16
CA ASN A 164 -11.68 1.26 -10.04
C ASN A 164 -12.29 -0.14 -10.08
N ASN A 165 -13.62 -0.27 -10.01
CA ASN A 165 -14.32 -1.56 -9.94
C ASN A 165 -13.87 -2.62 -10.98
N THR A 166 -13.59 -2.20 -12.22
CA THR A 166 -13.18 -3.08 -13.34
C THR A 166 -11.75 -3.60 -13.21
N PHE A 167 -10.90 -2.95 -12.41
CA PHE A 167 -9.55 -3.42 -12.09
C PHE A 167 -9.56 -4.85 -11.52
N PHE A 168 -10.53 -5.15 -10.67
CA PHE A 168 -10.68 -6.43 -9.98
C PHE A 168 -11.12 -7.57 -10.90
N ASP A 169 -11.55 -7.28 -12.12
CA ASP A 169 -11.89 -8.31 -13.11
C ASP A 169 -10.63 -8.99 -13.66
N ASN A 170 -9.51 -8.25 -13.73
CA ASN A 170 -8.22 -8.72 -14.23
C ASN A 170 -7.23 -9.13 -13.11
N CYS A 171 -7.61 -8.93 -11.85
CA CYS A 171 -6.77 -9.30 -10.71
C CYS A 171 -6.91 -10.77 -10.34
N SER A 172 -5.78 -11.35 -9.91
CA SER A 172 -5.66 -12.72 -9.41
C SER A 172 -5.34 -12.79 -7.92
N CYS A 173 -4.75 -11.73 -7.37
CA CYS A 173 -4.33 -11.64 -5.98
C CYS A 173 -4.64 -10.25 -5.43
N ILE A 174 -5.35 -10.20 -4.30
CA ILE A 174 -5.59 -8.96 -3.54
C ILE A 174 -5.12 -9.23 -2.11
N ILE A 175 -4.15 -8.45 -1.66
CA ILE A 175 -3.67 -8.42 -0.27
C ILE A 175 -4.05 -7.07 0.32
N TYR A 176 -4.58 -7.03 1.52
CA TYR A 176 -4.79 -5.78 2.23
C TYR A 176 -4.63 -5.93 3.75
N GLU A 177 -4.22 -4.85 4.39
CA GLU A 177 -4.32 -4.68 5.84
C GLU A 177 -5.69 -4.09 6.21
N GLU A 178 -6.27 -4.52 7.32
CA GLU A 178 -7.48 -3.93 7.90
C GLU A 178 -7.17 -2.68 8.73
N ASP A 179 -6.42 -1.76 8.12
CA ASP A 179 -6.14 -0.43 8.65
C ASP A 179 -7.43 0.37 8.82
N CYS A 180 -7.46 1.31 9.78
CA CYS A 180 -8.66 2.12 10.04
C CYS A 180 -9.94 1.29 10.28
N GLY A 181 -9.82 0.03 10.74
CA GLY A 181 -10.95 -0.85 11.00
C GLY A 181 -11.74 -0.46 12.25
N LYS A 182 -12.88 -1.12 12.51
CA LYS A 182 -13.74 -0.83 13.68
C LYS A 182 -13.00 -0.84 15.03
N ASN A 183 -11.96 -1.68 15.16
CA ASN A 183 -11.16 -1.78 16.37
C ASN A 183 -10.03 -0.74 16.44
N HIS A 184 -9.69 -0.11 15.31
CA HIS A 184 -8.62 0.88 15.16
C HIS A 184 -9.10 2.10 14.36
N PRO A 185 -10.14 2.83 14.82
CA PRO A 185 -10.66 3.98 14.08
C PRO A 185 -9.64 5.13 14.06
N ILE A 186 -9.50 5.78 12.92
CA ILE A 186 -8.68 6.98 12.76
C ILE A 186 -9.61 8.20 12.83
N ASN A 187 -9.36 9.11 13.77
CA ASN A 187 -10.21 10.29 14.01
C ASN A 187 -11.69 9.97 14.26
N GLY A 188 -11.99 8.78 14.79
CA GLY A 188 -13.37 8.32 15.03
C GLY A 188 -14.10 7.80 13.78
N GLU A 189 -13.42 7.79 12.63
CA GLU A 189 -13.89 7.14 11.41
C GLU A 189 -13.29 5.75 11.30
N PHE A 190 -14.04 4.82 10.69
CA PHE A 190 -13.54 3.49 10.41
C PHE A 190 -14.14 2.93 9.12
N ILE A 191 -13.50 1.89 8.61
CA ILE A 191 -13.96 1.10 7.48
C ILE A 191 -14.62 -0.18 7.96
N ASP A 192 -15.81 -0.43 7.42
CA ASP A 192 -16.43 -1.74 7.54
C ASP A 192 -15.89 -2.66 6.45
N TYR A 193 -14.86 -3.44 6.80
CA TYR A 193 -14.23 -4.39 5.88
C TYR A 193 -15.19 -5.47 5.38
N ASN A 194 -16.34 -5.70 6.02
CA ASN A 194 -17.35 -6.60 5.46
C ASN A 194 -17.81 -6.16 4.05
N ILE A 195 -17.79 -4.85 3.78
CA ILE A 195 -18.12 -4.31 2.45
C ILE A 195 -17.05 -4.73 1.43
N VAL A 196 -15.77 -4.63 1.80
CA VAL A 196 -14.63 -5.08 0.97
C VAL A 196 -14.74 -6.58 0.69
N GLU A 197 -14.98 -7.38 1.73
CA GLU A 197 -15.08 -8.84 1.60
C GLU A 197 -16.26 -9.28 0.72
N GLN A 198 -17.43 -8.65 0.88
CA GLN A 198 -18.60 -8.91 0.04
C GLN A 198 -18.32 -8.53 -1.41
N PHE A 199 -17.67 -7.38 -1.64
CA PHE A 199 -17.27 -6.96 -2.98
C PHE A 199 -16.33 -7.99 -3.63
N LEU A 200 -15.26 -8.40 -2.93
CA LEU A 200 -14.30 -9.38 -3.45
C LEU A 200 -14.94 -10.74 -3.70
N SER A 201 -15.81 -11.20 -2.80
CA SER A 201 -16.58 -12.44 -2.97
C SER A 201 -17.47 -12.38 -4.22
N ASN A 202 -18.18 -11.26 -4.43
CA ASN A 202 -19.01 -11.04 -5.62
C ASN A 202 -18.19 -10.96 -6.91
N LYS A 203 -16.93 -10.52 -6.83
CA LYS A 203 -15.96 -10.54 -7.93
C LYS A 203 -15.34 -11.92 -8.15
N GLY A 204 -15.70 -12.93 -7.35
CA GLY A 204 -15.26 -14.31 -7.49
C GLY A 204 -13.96 -14.65 -6.76
N PHE A 205 -13.43 -13.74 -5.94
CA PHE A 205 -12.29 -14.03 -5.09
C PHE A 205 -12.69 -14.89 -3.90
N LYS A 206 -11.74 -15.65 -3.36
CA LYS A 206 -11.89 -16.42 -2.13
C LYS A 206 -10.88 -15.95 -1.10
N LEU A 207 -11.34 -15.67 0.11
CA LEU A 207 -10.48 -15.46 1.26
C LEU A 207 -9.63 -16.72 1.44
N THR A 208 -8.33 -16.57 1.25
CA THR A 208 -7.37 -17.68 1.28
C THR A 208 -6.66 -17.74 2.63
N GLU A 209 -6.33 -16.59 3.21
CA GLU A 209 -5.71 -16.50 4.54
C GLU A 209 -5.99 -15.16 5.20
N THR A 210 -6.10 -15.20 6.53
CA THR A 210 -6.03 -14.03 7.41
C THR A 210 -4.82 -14.23 8.32
N TYR A 211 -3.93 -13.25 8.35
CA TYR A 211 -2.80 -13.18 9.25
C TYR A 211 -3.01 -12.02 10.23
N VAL A 212 -2.84 -12.24 11.53
CA VAL A 212 -2.87 -11.15 12.50
C VAL A 212 -1.42 -10.84 12.87
N ASP A 213 -0.99 -9.62 12.60
CA ASP A 213 0.38 -9.21 12.90
C ASP A 213 0.61 -8.98 14.39
N PHE A 214 1.85 -8.62 14.75
CA PHE A 214 2.23 -8.40 16.14
C PHE A 214 1.67 -7.10 16.75
N ILE A 215 1.16 -6.17 15.94
CA ILE A 215 0.46 -4.97 16.42
C ILE A 215 -1.06 -5.19 16.54
N GLY A 216 -1.55 -6.35 16.10
CA GLY A 216 -2.94 -6.79 16.24
C GLY A 216 -3.83 -6.48 15.04
N LEU A 217 -3.26 -6.02 13.91
CA LEU A 217 -4.01 -5.77 12.69
C LEU A 217 -4.16 -7.03 11.85
N SER A 218 -5.35 -7.18 11.27
CA SER A 218 -5.65 -8.30 10.38
C SER A 218 -5.20 -7.95 8.97
N ASN A 219 -4.36 -8.81 8.40
CA ASN A 219 -3.91 -8.79 7.03
C ASN A 219 -4.60 -9.94 6.29
N LYS A 220 -5.17 -9.69 5.11
CA LYS A 220 -5.96 -10.67 4.38
C LYS A 220 -5.48 -10.83 2.95
N VAL A 221 -5.56 -12.06 2.44
CA VAL A 221 -5.30 -12.36 1.03
C VAL A 221 -6.49 -13.07 0.41
N TRP A 222 -6.85 -12.57 -0.77
CA TRP A 222 -7.97 -13.03 -1.58
C TRP A 222 -7.47 -13.41 -2.97
N LEU A 223 -7.76 -14.63 -3.40
CA LEU A 223 -7.29 -15.17 -4.68
C LEU A 223 -8.45 -15.52 -5.61
N LYS A 224 -8.21 -15.41 -6.92
CA LYS A 224 -9.12 -15.84 -7.99
C LYS A 224 -8.50 -16.97 -8.81
#